data_AF-A0A7K2XP60-F1
#
_entry.id   AF-A0A7K2XP60-F1
#
_cell.length_a   1.000
_cell.length_b   1.000
_cell.length_c   1.000
_cell.angle_alpha   90.00
_cell.angle_beta   90.00
_cell.angle_gamma   90.00
#
_symmetry.space_group_name_H-M   'P 1'
#
loop_
_entity.id
_entity.type
_entity.pdbx_description
1 polymer ?
#
loop_
_entity_poly.entity_id
_entity_poly.type
_entity_poly.pdbx_seq_one_letter_code
_entity_poly.pdbx_strand_id
1 'polypeptide(L)'
;AEFRTRDEELPEERRTRTERERIGREIWSRTLGATGLPLRAVHAAQSLGFLPPAGTEEGPVALFASGPWLRLRTPYGSVALRTVPMALPVAPGR
;
A
#
# COMPACT_ATOMS: atom_id res chain seq x y z
N ALA A 1 -1.25 2.88 -14.65
CA ALA A 1 -2.23 3.34 -15.65
C ALA A 1 -3.43 4.01 -14.98
N GLU A 2 -4.11 3.34 -14.04
CA GLU A 2 -5.37 3.85 -13.43
C GLU A 2 -5.32 5.28 -12.85
N PHE A 3 -4.30 5.62 -12.06
CA PHE A 3 -4.19 6.98 -11.50
C PHE A 3 -4.20 8.05 -12.59
N ARG A 4 -3.47 7.81 -13.69
CA ARG A 4 -3.37 8.74 -14.81
C ARG A 4 -4.71 8.90 -15.51
N THR A 5 -5.39 7.78 -15.79
CA THR A 5 -6.74 7.79 -16.38
C THR A 5 -7.71 8.62 -15.55
N ARG A 6 -7.74 8.41 -14.23
CA ARG A 6 -8.64 9.16 -13.34
C ARG A 6 -8.25 10.63 -13.18
N ASP A 7 -6.96 10.97 -13.26
CA ASP A 7 -6.50 12.37 -13.26
C ASP A 7 -6.90 13.09 -14.56
N GLU A 8 -6.82 12.40 -15.69
CA GLU A 8 -7.19 12.92 -17.01
C GLU A 8 -8.72 13.13 -17.12
N GLU A 9 -9.53 12.26 -16.51
CA GLU A 9 -10.99 12.37 -16.44
C GLU A 9 -11.50 13.50 -15.53
N LEU A 10 -10.64 14.10 -14.69
CA LEU A 10 -11.06 15.22 -13.84
C LEU A 10 -11.38 16.45 -14.69
N PRO A 11 -12.52 17.14 -14.45
CA PRO A 11 -12.77 18.48 -14.94
C PRO A 11 -11.64 19.44 -14.56
N GLU A 12 -11.38 20.45 -15.38
CA GLU A 12 -10.26 21.39 -15.19
C GLU A 12 -10.28 22.04 -13.80
N GLU A 13 -11.47 22.40 -13.31
CA GLU A 13 -11.70 23.02 -12.00
C GLU A 13 -11.37 22.08 -10.83
N ARG A 14 -11.38 20.76 -11.06
CA ARG A 14 -11.15 19.72 -10.05
C ARG A 14 -9.76 19.10 -10.16
N ARG A 15 -8.93 19.47 -11.15
CA ARG A 15 -7.52 19.03 -11.30
C ARG A 15 -6.58 19.69 -10.30
N THR A 16 -6.91 19.57 -9.02
CA THR A 16 -6.17 20.14 -7.89
C THR A 16 -5.25 19.11 -7.23
N ARG A 17 -4.28 19.59 -6.45
CA ARG A 17 -3.41 18.71 -5.64
C ARG A 17 -4.21 17.85 -4.67
N THR A 18 -5.25 18.42 -4.05
CA THR A 18 -6.12 17.74 -3.09
C THR A 18 -6.88 16.57 -3.71
N GLU A 19 -7.45 16.77 -4.90
CA GLU A 19 -8.18 15.70 -5.61
C GLU A 19 -7.23 14.60 -6.08
N ARG A 20 -6.06 14.97 -6.61
CA ARG A 20 -4.99 14.00 -6.94
C ARG A 20 -4.56 13.18 -5.74
N GLU A 21 -4.37 13.81 -4.60
CA GLU A 21 -4.01 13.13 -3.36
C GLU A 21 -5.13 12.20 -2.87
N ARG A 22 -6.40 12.62 -3.01
CA ARG A 22 -7.57 11.79 -2.72
C ARG A 22 -7.60 10.54 -3.62
N ILE A 23 -7.44 10.70 -4.94
CA ILE A 23 -7.39 9.59 -5.90
C ILE A 23 -6.23 8.65 -5.56
N GLY A 24 -5.04 9.20 -5.29
CA GLY A 24 -3.87 8.43 -4.90
C GLY A 24 -4.14 7.61 -3.65
N ARG A 25 -4.63 8.24 -2.57
CA ARG A 25 -4.99 7.54 -1.32
C ARG A 25 -6.02 6.45 -1.55
N GLU A 26 -7.04 6.71 -2.36
CA GLU A 26 -8.08 5.74 -2.67
C GLU A 26 -7.46 4.50 -3.32
N ILE A 27 -6.71 4.67 -4.41
CA ILE A 27 -6.08 3.55 -5.14
C ILE A 27 -5.12 2.79 -4.21
N TRP A 28 -4.23 3.49 -3.51
CA TRP A 28 -3.24 2.88 -2.63
C TRP A 28 -3.81 2.25 -1.36
N SER A 29 -5.07 2.55 -1.01
CA SER A 29 -5.75 1.98 0.15
C SER A 29 -6.60 0.75 -0.16
N ARG A 30 -6.91 0.48 -1.44
CA ARG A 30 -7.64 -0.73 -1.83
C ARG A 30 -6.91 -1.99 -1.38
N THR A 31 -7.68 -2.97 -0.92
CA THR A 31 -7.18 -4.24 -0.42
C THR A 31 -7.06 -5.28 -1.53
N LEU A 32 -6.06 -6.16 -1.42
CA LEU A 32 -5.87 -7.27 -2.34
C LEU A 32 -6.87 -8.39 -2.03
N GLY A 33 -7.96 -8.46 -2.80
CA GLY A 33 -9.06 -9.40 -2.57
C GLY A 33 -9.61 -9.28 -1.15
N ALA A 34 -9.88 -10.42 -0.51
CA ALA A 34 -10.44 -10.49 0.84
C ALA A 34 -9.39 -10.39 1.97
N THR A 35 -8.11 -10.14 1.65
CA THR A 35 -7.01 -10.28 2.62
C THR A 35 -6.88 -9.13 3.62
N GLY A 36 -7.52 -8.00 3.37
CA GLY A 36 -7.31 -6.76 4.14
C GLY A 36 -5.94 -6.09 3.89
N LEU A 37 -5.05 -6.70 3.11
CA LEU A 37 -3.72 -6.17 2.80
C LEU A 37 -3.84 -5.06 1.73
N PRO A 38 -3.48 -3.80 2.02
CA PRO A 38 -3.61 -2.73 1.05
C PRO A 38 -2.53 -2.81 -0.05
N LEU A 39 -2.85 -2.35 -1.26
CA LEU A 39 -1.94 -2.35 -2.41
C LEU A 39 -0.59 -1.70 -2.11
N ARG A 40 -0.56 -0.63 -1.30
CA ARG A 40 0.68 0.02 -0.88
C ARG A 40 1.66 -0.91 -0.16
N ALA A 41 1.17 -1.87 0.61
CA ALA A 41 2.03 -2.82 1.33
C ALA A 41 2.67 -3.83 0.37
N VAL A 42 1.90 -4.29 -0.63
CA VAL A 42 2.40 -5.17 -1.69
C VAL A 42 3.44 -4.43 -2.53
N HIS A 43 3.17 -3.17 -2.90
CA HIS A 43 4.11 -2.35 -3.65
C HIS A 43 5.40 -2.07 -2.86
N ALA A 44 5.31 -1.85 -1.54
CA ALA A 44 6.49 -1.73 -0.68
C ALA A 44 7.33 -3.03 -0.72
N ALA A 45 6.69 -4.20 -0.59
CA ALA A 45 7.40 -5.48 -0.70
C ALA A 45 8.06 -5.66 -2.07
N GLN A 46 7.39 -5.26 -3.16
CA GLN A 46 7.95 -5.31 -4.51
C GLN A 46 9.13 -4.35 -4.68
N SER A 47 9.00 -3.10 -4.22
CA SER A 47 10.06 -2.07 -4.34
C SER A 47 11.29 -2.40 -3.51
N LEU A 48 11.11 -3.10 -2.39
CA LEU A 48 12.19 -3.59 -1.54
C LEU A 48 12.77 -4.93 -2.01
N GLY A 49 12.24 -5.53 -3.08
CA GLY A 49 12.71 -6.82 -3.59
C GLY A 49 12.36 -8.02 -2.70
N PHE A 50 11.34 -7.92 -1.86
CA PHE A 50 10.90 -9.02 -1.00
C PHE A 50 9.99 -10.02 -1.72
N LEU A 51 9.33 -9.61 -2.81
CA LEU A 51 8.51 -10.55 -3.57
C LEU A 51 9.42 -11.48 -4.41
N PRO A 52 9.14 -12.79 -4.45
CA PRO A 52 9.81 -13.68 -5.39
C PRO A 52 9.53 -13.22 -6.84
N PRO A 53 10.46 -13.49 -7.77
CA PRO A 53 10.20 -13.24 -9.19
C PRO A 53 8.90 -13.91 -9.63
N ALA A 54 8.16 -13.26 -10.51
CA ALA A 54 6.91 -13.79 -11.01
C ALA A 54 7.16 -15.13 -11.73
N GLY A 55 6.46 -16.19 -11.31
CA GLY A 55 6.61 -17.53 -11.86
C GLY A 55 7.60 -18.43 -11.14
N THR A 56 8.22 -17.97 -10.04
CA THR A 56 9.13 -18.81 -9.25
C THR A 56 8.45 -19.37 -8.00
N GLU A 57 8.54 -20.68 -7.78
CA GLU A 57 8.00 -21.39 -6.60
C GLU A 57 8.97 -21.40 -5.40
N GLU A 58 9.71 -20.32 -5.18
CA GLU A 58 10.78 -20.20 -4.16
C GLU A 58 10.28 -20.17 -2.70
N GLY A 59 9.02 -20.47 -2.48
CA GLY A 59 8.43 -20.64 -1.16
C GLY A 59 7.19 -19.79 -0.95
N PRO A 60 6.42 -20.08 0.11
CA PRO A 60 5.10 -19.50 0.29
C PRO A 60 5.18 -18.02 0.64
N VAL A 61 4.43 -17.21 -0.12
CA VAL A 61 4.02 -15.89 0.32
C VAL A 61 2.86 -16.07 1.30
N ALA A 62 3.09 -15.71 2.56
CA ALA A 62 2.13 -15.91 3.64
C ALA A 62 1.71 -14.56 4.24
N LEU A 63 0.41 -14.42 4.52
CA LEU A 63 -0.13 -13.27 5.22
C LEU A 63 -0.53 -13.69 6.64
N PHE A 64 0.02 -13.00 7.63
CA PHE A 64 -0.30 -13.20 9.04
C PHE A 64 -1.05 -11.99 9.59
N ALA A 65 -1.99 -12.24 10.50
CA ALA A 65 -2.73 -11.19 11.21
C ALA A 65 -2.58 -11.39 12.73
N SER A 66 -2.39 -10.30 13.47
CA SER A 66 -2.38 -10.27 14.94
C SER A 66 -2.92 -8.94 15.44
N GLY A 67 -4.18 -8.94 15.89
CA GLY A 67 -4.89 -7.71 16.25
C GLY A 67 -4.86 -6.69 15.10
N PRO A 68 -4.39 -5.45 15.33
CA PRO A 68 -4.32 -4.42 14.28
C PRO A 68 -3.13 -4.59 13.33
N TRP A 69 -2.34 -5.66 13.44
CA TRP A 69 -1.15 -5.88 12.63
C TRP A 69 -1.40 -6.89 11.52
N LEU A 70 -0.95 -6.56 10.33
CA LEU A 70 -0.80 -7.48 9.21
C LEU A 70 0.68 -7.60 8.84
N ARG A 71 1.12 -8.82 8.51
CA ARG A 71 2.48 -9.07 8.05
C ARG A 71 2.48 -9.96 6.81
N LEU A 72 2.94 -9.39 5.70
CA LEU A 72 3.28 -10.14 4.49
C LEU A 72 4.68 -10.72 4.66
N ARG A 73 4.80 -12.04 4.71
CA ARG A 73 6.05 -12.79 4.82
C ARG A 73 6.35 -13.48 3.51
N THR A 74 7.59 -13.35 3.07
CA THR A 74 8.13 -13.92 1.83
C THR A 74 9.47 -14.60 2.15
N PRO A 75 10.04 -15.37 1.21
CA PRO A 75 11.40 -15.90 1.35
C PRO A 75 12.47 -14.80 1.48
N TYR A 76 12.26 -13.63 0.86
CA TYR A 76 13.26 -12.56 0.76
C TYR A 76 13.12 -11.46 1.81
N GLY A 77 12.06 -11.50 2.62
CA GLY A 77 11.82 -10.51 3.65
C GLY A 77 10.37 -10.45 4.11
N SER A 78 10.03 -9.38 4.82
CA SER A 78 8.66 -9.16 5.28
C SER A 78 8.29 -7.69 5.36
N VAL A 79 7.03 -7.38 5.10
CA VAL A 79 6.44 -6.07 5.33
C VAL A 79 5.36 -6.23 6.41
N ALA A 80 5.48 -5.44 7.48
CA ALA A 80 4.46 -5.34 8.50
C ALA A 80 3.80 -3.97 8.44
N LEU A 81 2.48 -3.93 8.59
CA LEU A 81 1.71 -2.70 8.67
C LEU A 81 0.67 -2.79 9.78
N ARG A 82 0.27 -1.62 10.26
CA ARG A 82 -0.84 -1.47 11.16
C ARG A 82 -2.08 -0.99 10.41
N THR A 83 -3.22 -1.63 10.65
CA THR A 83 -4.49 -1.33 9.99
C THR A 83 -5.26 -0.20 10.67
N VAL A 84 -4.89 0.15 11.90
CA VAL A 84 -5.44 1.29 12.64
C VAL A 84 -4.43 2.45 12.70
N PRO A 85 -4.89 3.70 12.54
CA PRO A 85 -4.01 4.87 12.58
C PRO A 85 -3.27 4.97 13.92
N MET A 86 -1.99 5.39 13.89
CA MET A 86 -1.30 6.00 15.03
C MET A 86 -0.99 7.43 14.65
N ALA A 87 -1.30 8.35 15.54
CA ALA A 87 -0.59 9.60 15.59
C ALA A 87 0.69 9.38 16.40
N LEU A 88 1.84 9.64 15.79
CA LEU A 88 3.05 9.95 16.53
C LEU A 88 3.07 11.49 16.65
N PRO A 89 2.97 12.05 17.86
CA PRO A 89 3.09 13.49 18.02
C PRO A 89 4.50 13.91 17.61
N VAL A 90 4.61 14.66 16.52
CA VAL A 90 5.86 15.31 16.13
C VAL A 90 5.86 16.68 16.79
N ALA A 91 6.67 16.84 17.84
CA ALA A 91 6.94 18.18 18.37
C ALA A 91 7.87 18.90 17.38
N PRO A 92 7.57 20.14 16.96
CA PRO A 92 8.53 20.92 16.20
C PRO A 92 9.79 21.11 17.06
N GLY A 93 10.96 20.83 16.47
CA GLY A 93 12.24 21.13 17.10
C GLY A 93 12.30 22.62 17.46
N ARG A 94 12.72 22.91 18.68
CA ARG A 94 12.75 24.24 19.27
C ARG A 94 13.76 25.16 18.58
#